data_AF-A0A314U702-F1
#
_entry.id   AF-A0A314U702-F1
#
_cell.length_a   1.000
_cell.length_b   1.000
_cell.length_c   1.000
_cell.angle_alpha   90.00
_cell.angle_beta   90.00
_cell.angle_gamma   90.00
#
_symmetry.space_group_name_H-M   'P 1'
#
loop_
_entity.id
_entity.type
_entity.pdbx_description
1 polymer ?
#
loop_
_entity_poly.entity_id
_entity_poly.type
_entity_poly.pdbx_seq_one_letter_code
_entity_poly.pdbx_strand_id
1 'polypeptide(L)' 'MGLSKISFAFVCLIGLALLQSTSAQDSPQDYLNAHNAARAQVGVAPLTWDPNLAAYAQS' A
#
# COMPACT_ATOMS: atom_id res chain seq x y z
N MET A 1 -31.13 25.50 12.97
CA MET A 1 -30.96 25.03 11.56
C MET A 1 -29.52 25.12 11.02
N GLY A 2 -28.63 25.95 11.58
CA GLY A 2 -27.22 26.01 11.13
C GLY A 2 -26.33 24.91 11.73
N LEU A 3 -26.49 24.61 13.03
CA LEU A 3 -25.68 23.62 13.75
C LEU A 3 -25.86 22.18 13.21
N SER A 4 -27.07 21.81 12.81
CA SER A 4 -27.38 20.50 12.22
C SER A 4 -26.74 20.30 10.84
N LYS A 5 -26.61 21.37 10.05
CA LYS A 5 -25.95 21.34 8.73
C LYS A 5 -24.44 21.18 8.87
N ILE A 6 -23.84 21.84 9.87
CA ILE A 6 -22.42 21.71 10.21
C ILE A 6 -22.13 20.28 10.68
N SER A 7 -22.95 19.74 11.58
CA SER A 7 -22.83 18.35 12.05
C SER A 7 -22.92 17.34 10.90
N PHE A 8 -23.88 17.51 10.00
CA PHE A 8 -24.01 16.66 8.81
C PHE A 8 -22.79 16.75 7.89
N ALA A 9 -22.28 17.97 7.64
CA ALA A 9 -21.07 18.16 6.83
C ALA A 9 -19.86 17.44 7.42
N PHE A 10 -19.67 17.49 8.74
CA PHE A 10 -18.58 16.75 9.41
C PHE A 10 -18.74 15.23 9.29
N VAL A 11 -19.95 14.72 9.47
CA VAL A 11 -20.24 13.28 9.28
C VAL A 11 -19.94 12.86 7.83
N CYS A 12 -20.32 13.66 6.84
CA CYS A 12 -20.01 13.40 5.44
C CYS A 12 -18.50 13.41 5.15
N LEU A 13 -17.75 14.38 5.69
CA LEU A 13 -16.31 14.47 5.49
C LEU A 13 -15.55 13.30 6.13
N ILE A 14 -15.96 12.88 7.34
CA ILE A 14 -15.40 11.69 7.99
C ILE A 14 -15.73 10.44 7.17
N GLY A 15 -16.97 10.30 6.68
CA GLY A 15 -17.37 9.19 5.82
C GLY A 15 -16.52 9.09 4.54
N LEU A 16 -16.25 10.21 3.87
CA LEU A 16 -15.38 10.24 2.69
C LEU A 16 -13.92 9.89 3.00
N ALA A 17 -13.39 10.33 4.13
CA ALA A 17 -12.02 10.00 4.55
C ALA A 17 -11.85 8.50 4.85
N LEU A 18 -12.89 7.85 5.39
CA LEU A 18 -12.86 6.41 5.66
C LEU A 18 -13.02 5.55 4.39
N LEU A 19 -13.53 6.12 3.30
CA LEU A 19 -13.61 5.47 1.98
C LEU A 19 -12.31 5.56 1.19
N GLN A 20 -11.26 6.17 1.75
CA GLN A 20 -9.93 6.17 1.13
C GLN A 20 -9.37 4.75 1.16
N SER A 21 -9.68 3.98 0.11
CA SER A 21 -9.02 2.70 -0.16
C SER A 21 -7.52 2.96 -0.19
N THR A 22 -6.78 2.36 0.75
CA THR A 22 -5.33 2.41 0.72
C THR A 22 -4.89 1.61 -0.48
N SER A 23 -4.65 2.29 -1.60
CA SER A 23 -3.90 1.70 -2.71
C SER A 23 -2.46 1.56 -2.24
N ALA A 24 -2.18 0.45 -1.54
CA ALA A 24 -0.80 0.06 -1.29
C ALA A 24 -0.10 -0.10 -2.65
N GLN A 25 1.17 0.30 -2.72
CA GLN A 25 1.95 0.04 -3.92
C GLN A 25 2.20 -1.46 -3.98
N ASP A 26 1.69 -2.08 -5.05
CA ASP A 26 1.74 -3.52 -5.30
C ASP A 26 2.45 -3.79 -6.64
N SER A 27 3.50 -3.02 -6.91
CA SER A 27 4.37 -3.30 -8.05
C SER A 27 5.44 -4.33 -7.66
N PRO A 28 5.94 -5.13 -8.62
CA PRO A 28 7.13 -5.98 -8.41
C PRO A 28 8.31 -5.28 -7.72
N GLN A 29 8.47 -3.97 -7.98
CA GLN A 29 9.58 -3.20 -7.44
C GLN A 29 9.43 -2.92 -5.95
N ASP A 30 8.22 -2.81 -5.43
CA ASP A 30 7.97 -2.56 -4.01
C ASP A 30 8.45 -3.75 -3.16
N TYR A 31 8.16 -4.96 -3.64
CA TYR A 31 8.67 -6.19 -3.05
C TYR A 31 10.21 -6.24 -3.07
N LEU A 32 10.84 -5.95 -4.20
CA LEU A 32 12.30 -5.94 -4.31
C LEU A 32 12.95 -4.90 -3.40
N ASN A 33 12.42 -3.68 -3.36
CA ASN A 33 12.98 -2.59 -2.58
C ASN A 33 13.01 -2.93 -1.08
N ALA A 34 11.88 -3.40 -0.53
CA ALA A 34 11.78 -3.76 0.88
C ALA A 34 12.76 -4.89 1.26
N HIS A 35 12.83 -5.94 0.45
CA HIS A 35 13.71 -7.08 0.71
C HIS A 35 15.19 -6.74 0.53
N ASN A 36 15.54 -6.01 -0.53
CA ASN A 36 16.93 -5.64 -0.80
C ASN A 36 17.48 -4.65 0.22
N ALA A 37 16.64 -3.75 0.76
CA ALA A 37 17.02 -2.91 1.89
C ALA A 37 17.41 -3.75 3.12
N ALA A 38 16.59 -4.75 3.48
CA ALA A 38 16.89 -5.65 4.58
C ALA A 38 18.15 -6.51 4.33
N ARG A 39 18.32 -7.04 3.11
CA ARG A 39 19.51 -7.83 2.74
C ARG A 39 20.80 -7.02 2.79
N ALA A 40 20.74 -5.76 2.37
CA ALA A 40 21.89 -4.85 2.45
C ALA A 40 22.35 -4.62 3.90
N GLN A 41 21.42 -4.55 4.87
CA GLN A 41 21.75 -4.38 6.29
C GLN A 41 22.57 -5.54 6.87
N VAL A 42 22.48 -6.72 6.27
CA VAL A 42 23.21 -7.93 6.68
C VAL A 42 24.30 -8.34 5.69
N GLY A 43 24.63 -7.48 4.72
CA GLY A 43 25.73 -7.73 3.75
C GLY A 43 25.43 -8.82 2.72
N VAL A 44 24.16 -9.12 2.45
CA VAL A 44 23.75 -10.15 1.49
C VAL A 44 23.40 -9.52 0.14
N ALA A 45 23.82 -10.15 -0.96
CA ALA A 45 23.58 -9.67 -2.33
C ALA A 45 22.07 -9.45 -2.63
N PRO A 46 21.69 -8.45 -3.47
CA PRO A 46 20.29 -8.16 -3.76
C PRO A 46 19.59 -9.27 -4.56
N LEU A 47 18.27 -9.33 -4.42
CA LEU A 47 17.36 -10.13 -5.25
C LEU A 47 17.04 -9.38 -6.55
N THR A 48 16.73 -10.15 -7.58
CA THR A 48 16.13 -9.68 -8.84
C THR A 48 14.74 -10.29 -9.00
N TRP A 49 13.86 -9.60 -9.72
CA TRP A 49 12.52 -10.12 -9.99
C TRP A 49 12.60 -11.33 -10.93
N ASP A 50 11.83 -12.38 -10.63
CA ASP A 50 11.64 -13.53 -11.52
C ASP A 50 10.16 -13.64 -11.94
N PRO A 51 9.84 -13.42 -13.23
CA PRO A 51 8.47 -13.50 -13.71
C PRO A 51 7.88 -14.91 -13.64
N ASN A 52 8.70 -15.98 -13.71
CA ASN A 52 8.20 -17.34 -13.58
C ASN A 52 7.79 -17.64 -12.14
N LEU A 53 8.57 -17.16 -11.16
CA LEU A 53 8.23 -17.27 -9.75
C LEU A 53 6.95 -16.51 -9.41
N ALA A 54 6.79 -15.30 -9.99
CA ALA A 54 5.56 -14.52 -9.84
C ALA A 54 4.34 -15.25 -10.42
N ALA A 55 4.46 -15.81 -11.63
CA ALA A 55 3.40 -16.58 -12.25
C ALA A 55 3.05 -17.85 -11.45
N TYR A 56 4.04 -18.54 -10.90
CA TYR A 56 3.84 -19.68 -10.02
C TYR A 56 3.09 -19.32 -8.73
N ALA A 57 3.41 -18.16 -8.13
CA ALA A 57 2.79 -17.74 -6.88
C ALA A 57 1.35 -17.21 -7.03
N GLN A 58 0.89 -16.96 -8.26
CA GLN A 58 -0.44 -16.39 -8.54
C GLN A 58 -1.57 -17.44 -8.61
N SER A 59 -1.23 -18.74 -8.54
CA SER A 59 -2.18 -19.87 -8.64
C SER A 59 -2.77 -20.30 -7.30
#